data_AF-A0A951PJF6-F1
#
_entry.id   AF-A0A951PJF6-F1
#
_cell.length_a   1.000
_cell.length_b   1.000
_cell.length_c   1.000
_cell.angle_alpha   90.00
_cell.angle_beta   90.00
_cell.angle_gamma   90.00
#
_symmetry.space_group_name_H-M   'P 1'
#
loop_
_entity.id
_entity.type
_entity.pdbx_description
1 polymer ?
#
loop_
_entity_poly.entity_id
_entity_poly.type
_entity_poly.pdbx_seq_one_letter_code
_entity_poly.pdbx_strand_id
1 'polypeptide(L)'
;MSKFKIAALVSTICLMGVVFYSSVVSSQTPQPTVRLSTEPPLSEILPFEAEATVLSSPVRLTLQAVDAAGKRLENAKIRLQILTPPHNPWFPTDFPIVEGTELLDIEGVAAKGELEIQQMLPIRGNYQLLVSVNPITANAFAPIQQTLTLSVPENWVKYRNFGILAVILLAVGLGGGLVLGGKQDIQPGEIAPERVRLLLSGAIVVAIASLLIINITAERADSHTQGHSSQKIEPSVVQSQAVKAEIMGDVSATVGQPAKLAVQVSDPTTGQPATDVLLKIKTTPAEDEWVAFAYGGVPDAKGQLTWEQQFFDGAPHKVEVEILPQPQARRQFSPLRIAQNIDVEGVAPPLHSRLIVLAYFTSLIVLGLVIGLRLRNRLVW
;
A
#
# COMPACT_ATOMS: atom_id res chain seq x y z
N MET A 1 -24.50 -37.57 -59.27
CA MET A 1 -25.11 -36.31 -58.78
C MET A 1 -24.01 -35.29 -58.54
N SER A 2 -24.15 -34.10 -59.14
CA SER A 2 -23.07 -33.13 -59.39
C SER A 2 -22.48 -32.53 -58.11
N LYS A 3 -21.15 -32.50 -58.03
CA LYS A 3 -20.32 -31.89 -56.96
C LYS A 3 -20.68 -30.42 -56.67
N PHE A 4 -21.39 -29.75 -57.58
CA PHE A 4 -21.91 -28.40 -57.39
C PHE A 4 -23.00 -28.27 -56.32
N LYS A 5 -23.79 -29.32 -56.04
CA LYS A 5 -24.90 -29.22 -55.08
C LYS A 5 -24.44 -29.21 -53.61
N ILE A 6 -23.29 -29.84 -53.32
CA ILE A 6 -22.74 -29.92 -51.96
C ILE A 6 -22.07 -28.59 -51.57
N ALA A 7 -21.36 -27.95 -52.50
CA ALA A 7 -20.72 -26.65 -52.26
C ALA A 7 -21.75 -25.54 -51.98
N ALA A 8 -22.89 -25.54 -52.69
CA ALA A 8 -23.98 -24.59 -52.45
C ALA A 8 -24.60 -24.78 -51.06
N LEU A 9 -24.78 -26.03 -50.60
CA LEU A 9 -25.35 -26.33 -49.28
C LEU A 9 -24.42 -25.86 -48.14
N VAL A 10 -23.11 -26.11 -48.26
CA VAL A 10 -22.11 -25.68 -47.27
C VAL A 10 -22.02 -24.15 -47.23
N SER A 11 -22.03 -23.48 -48.38
CA SER A 11 -22.02 -22.01 -48.45
C SER A 11 -23.27 -21.40 -47.80
N THR A 12 -24.44 -22.00 -47.99
CA THR A 12 -25.70 -21.52 -47.40
C THR A 12 -25.73 -21.72 -45.88
N ILE A 13 -25.19 -22.83 -45.38
CA ILE A 13 -25.07 -23.11 -43.94
C ILE A 13 -24.08 -22.13 -43.27
N CYS A 14 -22.94 -21.84 -43.92
CA CYS A 14 -21.99 -20.83 -43.42
C CYS A 14 -22.60 -19.42 -43.42
N LEU A 15 -23.37 -19.05 -44.45
CA LEU A 15 -24.00 -17.72 -44.50
C LEU A 15 -25.11 -17.56 -43.44
N MET A 16 -25.91 -18.59 -43.18
CA MET A 16 -26.87 -18.58 -42.06
C MET A 16 -26.15 -18.51 -40.70
N GLY A 17 -25.02 -19.21 -40.54
CA GLY A 17 -24.22 -19.16 -39.31
C GLY A 17 -23.72 -17.75 -38.98
N VAL A 18 -23.32 -16.97 -39.98
CA VAL A 18 -22.87 -15.57 -39.80
C VAL A 18 -24.04 -14.64 -39.44
N VAL A 19 -25.22 -14.85 -40.03
CA VAL A 19 -26.41 -14.03 -39.72
C VAL A 19 -26.90 -14.29 -38.29
N PHE A 20 -26.93 -15.54 -37.83
CA PHE A 20 -27.33 -15.86 -36.45
C PHE A 20 -26.29 -15.47 -35.38
N TYR A 21 -24.99 -15.36 -35.73
CA TYR A 21 -23.96 -14.84 -34.82
C TYR A 21 -23.95 -13.31 -34.71
N SER A 22 -24.49 -12.59 -35.70
CA SER A 22 -24.48 -11.12 -35.70
C SER A 22 -25.54 -10.46 -34.80
N SER A 23 -26.50 -11.23 -34.27
CA SER A 23 -27.61 -10.71 -33.45
C SER A 23 -27.43 -10.85 -31.94
N VAL A 24 -26.27 -11.31 -31.45
CA VAL A 24 -25.95 -11.28 -30.01
C VAL A 24 -25.14 -10.01 -29.69
N VAL A 25 -25.65 -8.86 -30.12
CA VAL A 25 -25.25 -7.59 -29.52
C VAL A 25 -26.08 -7.46 -28.24
N SER A 26 -25.54 -7.97 -27.14
CA SER A 26 -26.09 -7.75 -25.81
C SER A 26 -26.21 -6.24 -25.59
N SER A 27 -27.42 -5.71 -25.76
CA SER A 27 -27.77 -4.36 -25.34
C SER A 27 -27.74 -4.36 -23.82
N GLN A 28 -26.55 -4.20 -23.23
CA GLN A 28 -26.40 -3.97 -21.80
C GLN A 28 -27.14 -2.67 -21.51
N THR A 29 -28.27 -2.78 -20.82
CA THR A 29 -28.94 -1.61 -20.26
C THR A 29 -27.92 -0.91 -19.36
N PRO A 30 -27.66 0.39 -19.57
CA PRO A 30 -26.72 1.13 -18.73
C PRO A 30 -27.14 0.99 -17.26
N GLN A 31 -26.21 0.54 -16.41
CA GLN A 31 -26.47 0.37 -14.99
C GLN A 31 -25.77 1.48 -14.20
N PRO A 32 -26.36 1.92 -13.07
CA PRO A 32 -25.67 2.79 -12.12
C PRO A 32 -24.31 2.19 -11.72
N THR A 33 -23.29 3.03 -11.59
CA THR A 33 -21.91 2.60 -11.35
C THR A 33 -21.13 3.64 -10.55
N VAL A 34 -20.00 3.24 -9.98
CA VAL A 34 -19.02 4.12 -9.35
C VAL A 34 -17.83 4.31 -10.29
N ARG A 35 -17.49 5.57 -10.57
CA ARG A 35 -16.28 5.95 -11.32
C ARG A 35 -15.16 6.29 -10.34
N LEU A 36 -13.98 5.71 -10.55
CA LEU A 36 -12.76 6.06 -9.84
C LEU A 36 -11.89 6.95 -10.72
N SER A 37 -11.36 8.02 -10.13
CA SER A 37 -10.29 8.83 -10.70
C SER A 37 -9.20 9.05 -9.65
N THR A 38 -7.96 9.20 -10.10
CA THR A 38 -6.79 9.32 -9.23
C THR A 38 -5.93 10.51 -9.62
N GLU A 39 -5.28 11.11 -8.62
CA GLU A 39 -4.21 12.09 -8.81
C GLU A 39 -3.04 11.72 -7.87
N PRO A 40 -1.84 11.41 -8.40
CA PRO A 40 -1.45 11.38 -9.82
C PRO A 40 -2.19 10.30 -10.64
N PRO A 41 -2.14 10.32 -11.99
CA PRO A 41 -2.75 9.30 -12.82
C PRO A 41 -2.16 7.91 -12.52
N LEU A 42 -2.94 6.86 -12.77
CA LEU A 42 -2.58 5.46 -12.42
C LEU A 42 -1.16 5.02 -12.83
N SER A 43 -0.66 5.50 -13.97
CA SER A 43 0.68 5.16 -14.47
C SER A 43 1.83 5.77 -13.69
N GLU A 44 1.56 6.79 -12.87
CA GLU A 44 2.53 7.55 -12.08
C GLU A 44 2.44 7.23 -10.58
N ILE A 45 1.46 6.43 -10.17
CA ILE A 45 1.35 5.99 -8.78
C ILE A 45 2.48 5.01 -8.48
N LEU A 46 3.23 5.29 -7.42
CA LEU A 46 4.28 4.42 -6.88
C LEU A 46 3.98 4.08 -5.42
N PRO A 47 4.45 2.93 -4.93
CA PRO A 47 4.33 2.58 -3.52
C PRO A 47 5.20 3.50 -2.66
N PHE A 48 4.87 3.60 -1.38
CA PHE A 48 5.67 4.32 -0.40
C PHE A 48 7.11 3.77 -0.33
N GLU A 49 8.08 4.68 -0.24
CA GLU A 49 9.49 4.36 -0.08
C GLU A 49 10.10 5.19 1.07
N ALA A 50 10.31 4.54 2.22
CA ALA A 50 10.84 5.20 3.43
C ALA A 50 12.25 5.80 3.21
N GLU A 51 13.07 5.16 2.36
CA GLU A 51 14.44 5.59 2.09
C GLU A 51 14.55 6.58 0.90
N ALA A 52 13.42 7.04 0.36
CA ALA A 52 13.42 7.94 -0.78
C ALA A 52 13.92 9.34 -0.40
N THR A 53 14.75 9.92 -1.26
CA THR A 53 15.24 11.31 -1.10
C THR A 53 14.19 12.36 -1.43
N VAL A 54 13.12 11.98 -2.13
CA VAL A 54 11.98 12.83 -2.44
C VAL A 54 10.79 12.31 -1.65
N LEU A 55 10.12 13.21 -0.92
CA LEU A 55 8.95 12.86 -0.13
C LEU A 55 7.85 12.29 -1.04
N SER A 56 7.37 11.10 -0.71
CA SER A 56 6.25 10.48 -1.43
C SER A 56 4.95 11.23 -1.10
N SER A 57 4.18 11.59 -2.12
CA SER A 57 2.85 12.17 -1.96
C SER A 57 1.78 11.08 -1.93
N PRO A 58 0.75 11.17 -1.06
CA PRO A 58 -0.37 10.22 -1.08
C PRO A 58 -1.15 10.33 -2.40
N VAL A 59 -1.85 9.25 -2.76
CA VAL A 59 -2.73 9.24 -3.92
C VAL A 59 -4.09 9.82 -3.53
N ARG A 60 -4.53 10.87 -4.23
CA ARG A 60 -5.91 11.34 -4.14
C ARG A 60 -6.81 10.38 -4.92
N LEU A 61 -7.76 9.76 -4.24
CA LEU A 61 -8.78 8.89 -4.82
C LEU A 61 -10.12 9.62 -4.79
N THR A 62 -10.74 9.76 -5.96
CA THR A 62 -12.08 10.36 -6.10
C THR A 62 -13.05 9.32 -6.64
N LEU A 63 -14.04 8.98 -5.82
CA LEU A 63 -15.13 8.06 -6.14
C LEU A 63 -16.40 8.85 -6.44
N GLN A 64 -16.95 8.66 -7.63
CA GLN A 64 -18.16 9.34 -8.07
C GLN A 64 -19.26 8.33 -8.39
N ALA A 65 -20.36 8.38 -7.65
CA ALA A 65 -21.54 7.57 -7.91
C ALA A 65 -22.38 8.21 -9.03
N VAL A 66 -22.67 7.44 -10.09
CA VAL A 66 -23.46 7.90 -11.23
C VAL A 66 -24.59 6.94 -11.57
N ASP A 67 -25.69 7.49 -12.09
CA ASP A 67 -26.81 6.71 -12.60
C ASP A 67 -26.52 6.12 -14.00
N ALA A 68 -27.51 5.40 -14.53
CA ALA A 68 -27.47 4.81 -15.88
C ALA A 68 -27.23 5.85 -17.00
N ALA A 69 -27.62 7.11 -16.78
CA ALA A 69 -27.42 8.21 -17.73
C ALA A 69 -26.07 8.93 -17.52
N GLY A 70 -25.27 8.52 -16.52
CA GLY A 70 -24.01 9.16 -16.15
C GLY A 70 -24.17 10.42 -15.31
N LYS A 71 -25.37 10.72 -14.79
CA LYS A 71 -25.62 11.83 -13.87
C LYS A 71 -25.23 11.42 -12.45
N ARG A 72 -24.66 12.35 -11.68
CA ARG A 72 -24.24 12.10 -10.30
C ARG A 72 -25.43 11.76 -9.40
N LEU A 73 -25.25 10.76 -8.54
CA LEU A 73 -26.21 10.37 -7.50
C LEU A 73 -25.94 11.17 -6.23
N GLU A 74 -26.65 12.28 -6.07
CA GLU A 74 -26.52 13.18 -4.91
C GLU A 74 -27.08 12.57 -3.62
N ASN A 75 -26.67 13.13 -2.48
CA ASN A 75 -27.09 12.71 -1.13
C ASN A 75 -26.89 11.21 -0.89
N ALA A 76 -25.69 10.73 -1.21
CA ALA A 76 -25.29 9.35 -1.04
C ALA A 76 -24.39 9.18 0.19
N LYS A 77 -24.45 8.01 0.81
CA LYS A 77 -23.46 7.53 1.77
C LYS A 77 -22.55 6.57 1.02
N ILE A 78 -21.27 6.91 0.91
CA ILE A 78 -20.27 6.11 0.20
C ILE A 78 -19.35 5.50 1.24
N ARG A 79 -19.34 4.16 1.33
CA ARG A 79 -18.32 3.41 2.07
C ARG A 79 -17.27 2.91 1.11
N LEU A 80 -16.01 3.14 1.45
CA LEU A 80 -14.84 2.67 0.73
C LEU A 80 -14.02 1.80 1.66
N GLN A 81 -13.82 0.55 1.27
CA GLN A 81 -12.80 -0.33 1.84
C GLN A 81 -11.68 -0.52 0.85
N ILE A 82 -10.44 -0.34 1.29
CA ILE A 82 -9.24 -0.58 0.49
C ILE A 82 -8.55 -1.82 1.02
N LEU A 83 -8.56 -2.89 0.24
CA LEU A 83 -7.82 -4.12 0.54
C LEU A 83 -6.47 -4.11 -0.18
N THR A 84 -5.43 -4.47 0.56
CA THR A 84 -4.07 -4.57 0.01
C THR A 84 -3.94 -5.79 -0.91
N PRO A 85 -2.94 -5.78 -1.82
CA PRO A 85 -2.65 -6.93 -2.67
C PRO A 85 -2.47 -8.23 -1.87
N PRO A 86 -2.93 -9.38 -2.40
CA PRO A 86 -2.87 -10.65 -1.69
C PRO A 86 -1.43 -11.10 -1.44
N HIS A 87 -1.25 -11.88 -0.37
CA HIS A 87 0.05 -12.37 0.05
C HIS A 87 0.76 -13.19 -1.04
N ASN A 88 2.04 -12.89 -1.29
CA ASN A 88 2.89 -13.66 -2.19
C ASN A 88 4.14 -14.18 -1.45
N PRO A 89 4.18 -15.49 -1.08
CA PRO A 89 5.27 -16.02 -0.29
C PRO A 89 6.62 -16.02 -1.04
N TRP A 90 6.61 -16.04 -2.37
CA TRP A 90 7.83 -16.14 -3.18
C TRP A 90 8.43 -14.80 -3.55
N PHE A 91 7.61 -13.75 -3.59
CA PHE A 91 8.00 -12.39 -3.95
C PHE A 91 7.34 -11.38 -3.01
N PRO A 92 7.66 -11.45 -1.71
CA PRO A 92 7.09 -10.53 -0.74
C PRO A 92 7.45 -9.08 -1.08
N THR A 93 6.57 -8.18 -0.69
CA THR A 93 6.75 -6.73 -0.75
C THR A 93 7.62 -6.25 0.41
N ASP A 94 7.91 -4.96 0.43
CA ASP A 94 8.76 -4.37 1.48
C ASP A 94 8.08 -4.41 2.86
N PHE A 95 6.74 -4.53 2.88
CA PHE A 95 5.92 -4.70 4.08
C PHE A 95 5.10 -6.01 4.01
N PRO A 96 5.71 -7.20 4.20
CA PRO A 96 5.01 -8.47 4.02
C PRO A 96 3.80 -8.66 4.94
N ILE A 97 3.82 -8.01 6.11
CA ILE A 97 2.77 -8.09 7.13
C ILE A 97 1.49 -7.37 6.69
N VAL A 98 1.62 -6.42 5.77
CA VAL A 98 0.52 -5.61 5.22
C VAL A 98 -0.18 -6.34 4.06
N GLU A 99 0.40 -7.40 3.51
CA GLU A 99 -0.20 -8.12 2.37
C GLU A 99 -1.49 -8.86 2.75
N GLY A 100 -2.52 -8.74 1.92
CA GLY A 100 -3.82 -9.40 2.13
C GLY A 100 -4.61 -8.88 3.33
N THR A 101 -4.39 -7.64 3.73
CA THR A 101 -5.05 -6.99 4.88
C THR A 101 -5.93 -5.81 4.42
N GLU A 102 -6.69 -5.25 5.35
CA GLU A 102 -7.46 -4.02 5.11
C GLU A 102 -6.62 -2.79 5.45
N LEU A 103 -6.42 -1.93 4.46
CA LEU A 103 -5.66 -0.68 4.61
C LEU A 103 -6.53 0.44 5.19
N LEU A 104 -7.78 0.53 4.74
CA LEU A 104 -8.71 1.60 5.09
C LEU A 104 -10.15 1.08 4.99
N ASP A 105 -11.00 1.45 5.94
CA ASP A 105 -12.46 1.41 5.83
C ASP A 105 -13.02 2.76 6.29
N ILE A 106 -13.63 3.50 5.38
CA ILE A 106 -14.23 4.79 5.69
C ILE A 106 -15.62 4.87 5.09
N GLU A 107 -16.54 5.48 5.84
CA GLU A 107 -17.87 5.81 5.35
C GLU A 107 -18.12 7.32 5.42
N GLY A 108 -18.28 7.95 4.26
CA GLY A 108 -18.45 9.38 4.12
C GLY A 108 -19.84 9.77 3.60
N VAL A 109 -20.32 10.93 4.04
CA VAL A 109 -21.51 11.58 3.48
C VAL A 109 -21.11 12.34 2.21
N ALA A 110 -21.57 11.85 1.07
CA ALA A 110 -21.29 12.39 -0.26
C ALA A 110 -22.50 13.18 -0.78
N ALA A 111 -22.67 14.42 -0.30
CA ALA A 111 -23.80 15.28 -0.68
C ALA A 111 -23.90 15.49 -2.21
N LYS A 112 -22.76 15.59 -2.89
CA LYS A 112 -22.66 15.75 -4.36
C LYS A 112 -22.46 14.43 -5.12
N GLY A 113 -22.62 13.29 -4.45
CA GLY A 113 -22.37 11.96 -5.02
C GLY A 113 -20.89 11.64 -5.24
N GLU A 114 -20.01 12.33 -4.52
CA GLU A 114 -18.56 12.23 -4.65
C GLU A 114 -17.89 12.08 -3.28
N LEU A 115 -16.96 11.12 -3.16
CA LEU A 115 -16.10 10.89 -2.00
C LEU A 115 -14.64 11.07 -2.44
N GLU A 116 -13.94 12.01 -1.82
CA GLU A 116 -12.51 12.26 -2.06
C GLU A 116 -11.71 11.94 -0.80
N ILE A 117 -10.68 11.12 -0.94
CA ILE A 117 -9.70 10.84 0.10
C ILE A 117 -8.28 10.93 -0.46
N GLN A 118 -7.28 11.08 0.40
CA GLN A 118 -5.88 10.85 0.07
C GLN A 118 -5.38 9.67 0.89
N GLN A 119 -4.71 8.73 0.24
CA GLN A 119 -4.20 7.52 0.87
C GLN A 119 -2.78 7.25 0.38
N MET A 120 -1.86 7.03 1.32
CA MET A 120 -0.55 6.48 1.02
C MET A 120 -0.70 4.97 0.74
N LEU A 121 -0.16 4.50 -0.39
CA LEU A 121 -0.21 3.09 -0.77
C LEU A 121 1.13 2.44 -0.44
N PRO A 122 1.21 1.55 0.56
CA PRO A 122 2.50 1.12 1.08
C PRO A 122 3.24 0.11 0.22
N ILE A 123 2.54 -0.65 -0.64
CA ILE A 123 3.12 -1.79 -1.35
C ILE A 123 2.68 -1.84 -2.81
N ARG A 124 3.50 -2.45 -3.67
CA ARG A 124 3.14 -2.75 -5.06
C ARG A 124 2.00 -3.77 -5.15
N GLY A 125 1.25 -3.75 -6.25
CA GLY A 125 0.30 -4.80 -6.61
C GLY A 125 -1.10 -4.27 -6.95
N ASN A 126 -2.06 -5.19 -7.00
CA ASN A 126 -3.45 -4.88 -7.32
C ASN A 126 -4.29 -4.75 -6.04
N TYR A 127 -4.62 -3.52 -5.68
CA TYR A 127 -5.54 -3.20 -4.60
C TYR A 127 -6.98 -3.42 -5.04
N GLN A 128 -7.83 -3.86 -4.10
CA GLN A 128 -9.26 -3.97 -4.31
C GLN A 128 -9.96 -2.86 -3.53
N LEU A 129 -10.79 -2.07 -4.22
CA LEU A 129 -11.57 -1.01 -3.63
C LEU A 129 -13.02 -1.49 -3.61
N LEU A 130 -13.49 -1.94 -2.44
CA LEU A 130 -14.87 -2.34 -2.26
C LEU A 130 -15.68 -1.09 -1.95
N VAL A 131 -16.50 -0.67 -2.91
CA VAL A 131 -17.33 0.52 -2.77
C VAL A 131 -18.77 0.11 -2.60
N SER A 132 -19.42 0.64 -1.57
CA SER A 132 -20.88 0.55 -1.41
C SER A 132 -21.47 1.95 -1.32
N VAL A 133 -22.55 2.17 -2.07
CA VAL A 133 -23.25 3.44 -2.17
C VAL A 133 -24.69 3.23 -1.77
N ASN A 134 -25.10 3.88 -0.69
CA ASN A 134 -26.47 3.85 -0.18
C ASN A 134 -27.10 5.24 -0.26
N PRO A 135 -28.40 5.37 -0.56
CA PRO A 135 -29.05 6.66 -0.50
C PRO A 135 -29.22 7.12 0.96
N ILE A 136 -28.97 8.39 1.26
CA ILE A 136 -29.22 8.95 2.60
C ILE A 136 -30.73 9.06 2.85
N THR A 137 -31.49 9.47 1.82
CA THR A 137 -32.95 9.47 1.84
C THR A 137 -33.48 8.13 1.34
N ALA A 138 -34.32 7.47 2.13
CA ALA A 138 -34.89 6.18 1.76
C ALA A 138 -35.50 6.19 0.35
N ASN A 139 -35.18 5.19 -0.46
CA ASN A 139 -35.67 4.98 -1.83
C ASN A 139 -35.29 6.06 -2.85
N ALA A 140 -34.31 6.94 -2.60
CA ALA A 140 -33.86 7.92 -3.60
C ALA A 140 -33.22 7.26 -4.84
N PHE A 141 -32.50 6.15 -4.64
CA PHE A 141 -31.98 5.27 -5.69
C PHE A 141 -31.70 3.87 -5.12
N ALA A 142 -31.52 2.88 -5.98
CA ALA A 142 -31.16 1.52 -5.55
C ALA A 142 -29.68 1.46 -5.12
N PRO A 143 -29.34 0.82 -3.98
CA PRO A 143 -27.96 0.68 -3.53
C PRO A 143 -27.03 0.08 -4.59
N ILE A 144 -25.80 0.58 -4.64
CA ILE A 144 -24.76 0.12 -5.58
C ILE A 144 -23.66 -0.55 -4.78
N GLN A 145 -23.20 -1.71 -5.22
CA GLN A 145 -21.98 -2.35 -4.73
C GLN A 145 -21.07 -2.65 -5.91
N GLN A 146 -19.83 -2.20 -5.84
CA GLN A 146 -18.86 -2.37 -6.91
C GLN A 146 -17.47 -2.57 -6.34
N THR A 147 -16.76 -3.56 -6.88
CA THR A 147 -15.33 -3.74 -6.63
C THR A 147 -14.57 -3.08 -7.77
N LEU A 148 -13.74 -2.10 -7.44
CA LEU A 148 -12.81 -1.46 -8.37
C LEU A 148 -11.40 -2.00 -8.10
N THR A 149 -10.54 -1.96 -9.11
CA THR A 149 -9.14 -2.41 -8.99
C THR A 149 -8.20 -1.24 -9.23
N LEU A 150 -7.22 -1.08 -8.35
CA LEU A 150 -6.16 -0.08 -8.46
C LEU A 150 -4.82 -0.79 -8.54
N SER A 151 -4.14 -0.69 -9.69
CA SER A 151 -2.84 -1.34 -9.89
C SER A 151 -1.73 -0.34 -9.58
N VAL A 152 -0.84 -0.72 -8.65
CA VAL A 152 0.32 0.06 -8.24
C VAL A 152 1.58 -0.68 -8.71
N PRO A 153 2.29 -0.19 -9.74
CA PRO A 153 3.53 -0.80 -10.20
C PRO A 153 4.65 -0.59 -9.17
N GLU A 154 5.65 -1.46 -9.21
CA GLU A 154 6.88 -1.27 -8.43
C GLU A 154 7.78 -0.21 -9.05
N ASN A 155 8.58 0.45 -8.24
CA ASN A 155 9.58 1.39 -8.73
C ASN A 155 10.68 0.67 -9.53
N TRP A 156 10.90 1.11 -10.78
CA TRP A 156 11.92 0.56 -11.66
C TRP A 156 13.35 0.60 -11.08
N VAL A 157 13.63 1.58 -10.21
CA VAL A 157 14.92 1.70 -9.53
C VAL A 157 15.23 0.46 -8.70
N LYS A 158 14.24 -0.17 -8.05
CA LYS A 158 14.44 -1.40 -7.27
C LYS A 158 14.86 -2.56 -8.15
N TYR A 159 14.24 -2.75 -9.32
CA TYR A 159 14.64 -3.80 -10.27
C TYR A 159 16.08 -3.58 -10.78
N ARG A 160 16.44 -2.33 -11.08
CA ARG A 160 17.80 -1.98 -11.47
C ARG A 160 18.81 -2.31 -10.37
N ASN A 161 18.54 -1.90 -9.14
CA ASN A 161 19.42 -2.13 -7.99
C ASN A 161 19.56 -3.64 -7.70
N PHE A 162 18.46 -4.40 -7.77
CA PHE A 162 18.50 -5.86 -7.67
C PHE A 162 19.35 -6.48 -8.78
N GLY A 163 19.21 -6.04 -10.02
CA GLY A 163 20.02 -6.53 -11.14
C GLY A 163 21.52 -6.29 -10.94
N ILE A 164 21.90 -5.10 -10.47
CA ILE A 164 23.30 -4.76 -10.14
C ILE A 164 23.81 -5.69 -9.02
N LEU A 165 23.04 -5.83 -7.94
CA LEU A 165 23.40 -6.71 -6.83
C LEU A 165 23.56 -8.16 -7.30
N ALA A 166 22.64 -8.66 -8.13
CA ALA A 166 22.69 -10.02 -8.65
C ALA A 166 23.96 -10.27 -9.48
N VAL A 167 24.37 -9.31 -10.32
CA VAL A 167 25.62 -9.39 -11.09
C VAL A 167 26.83 -9.42 -10.16
N ILE A 168 26.86 -8.59 -9.11
CA ILE A 168 27.95 -8.59 -8.12
C ILE A 168 28.03 -9.95 -7.41
N LEU A 169 26.91 -10.48 -6.92
CA LEU A 169 26.87 -11.77 -6.22
C LEU A 169 27.32 -12.92 -7.13
N LEU A 170 26.88 -12.92 -8.39
CA LEU A 170 27.34 -13.90 -9.40
C LEU A 170 28.84 -13.77 -9.67
N ALA A 171 29.37 -12.56 -9.80
CA ALA A 171 30.79 -12.31 -10.02
C ALA A 171 31.65 -12.76 -8.82
N VAL A 172 31.19 -12.49 -7.59
CA VAL A 172 31.83 -12.97 -6.35
C VAL A 172 31.85 -14.50 -6.32
N GLY A 173 30.70 -15.14 -6.58
CA GLY A 173 30.61 -16.60 -6.68
C GLY A 173 31.57 -17.16 -7.73
N LEU A 174 31.54 -16.60 -8.94
CA LEU A 174 32.40 -17.00 -10.06
C LEU A 174 33.89 -16.86 -9.74
N GLY A 175 34.30 -15.73 -9.17
CA GLY A 175 35.67 -15.51 -8.69
C GLY A 175 36.07 -16.56 -7.66
N GLY A 176 35.21 -16.83 -6.68
CA GLY A 176 35.41 -17.89 -5.69
C GLY A 176 35.59 -19.27 -6.34
N GLY A 177 34.70 -19.63 -7.26
CA GLY A 177 34.78 -20.90 -8.00
C GLY A 177 36.07 -21.04 -8.82
N LEU A 178 36.52 -19.97 -9.48
CA LEU A 178 37.78 -19.97 -10.25
C LEU A 178 39.00 -20.17 -9.34
N VAL A 179 39.02 -19.56 -8.15
CA VAL A 179 40.10 -19.71 -7.17
C VAL A 179 40.12 -21.12 -6.58
N LEU A 180 38.95 -21.65 -6.19
CA LEU A 180 38.81 -22.99 -5.61
C LEU A 180 39.14 -24.10 -6.62
N GLY A 181 38.79 -23.93 -7.89
CA GLY A 181 39.02 -24.93 -8.94
C GLY A 181 40.47 -25.02 -9.43
N GLY A 182 41.39 -24.18 -8.91
CA GLY A 182 42.79 -24.24 -9.29
C GLY A 182 43.46 -25.50 -8.74
N LYS A 183 44.05 -26.33 -9.62
CA LYS A 183 44.96 -27.39 -9.21
C LYS A 183 46.20 -26.75 -8.59
N GLN A 184 46.33 -26.85 -7.28
CA GLN A 184 47.54 -26.54 -6.53
C GLN A 184 47.91 -27.76 -5.71
N ASP A 185 49.19 -28.11 -5.72
CA ASP A 185 49.69 -29.20 -4.89
C ASP A 185 49.52 -28.84 -3.42
N ILE A 186 48.87 -29.74 -2.68
CA ILE A 186 48.66 -29.61 -1.24
C ILE A 186 49.98 -30.01 -0.58
N GLN A 187 50.59 -29.12 0.19
CA GLN A 187 51.82 -29.46 0.89
C GLN A 187 51.55 -30.57 1.92
N PRO A 188 52.50 -31.50 2.15
CA PRO A 188 52.34 -32.55 3.15
C PRO A 188 52.04 -31.96 4.53
N GLY A 189 50.87 -32.29 5.09
CA GLY A 189 50.40 -31.76 6.38
C GLY A 189 49.38 -30.62 6.29
N GLU A 190 49.07 -30.10 5.09
CA GLU A 190 48.00 -29.12 4.88
C GLU A 190 46.69 -29.80 4.45
N ILE A 191 45.55 -29.22 4.84
CA ILE A 191 44.19 -29.75 4.57
C ILE A 191 43.58 -29.14 3.29
N ALA A 192 44.06 -27.96 2.85
CA ALA A 192 43.59 -27.28 1.66
C ALA A 192 44.70 -26.38 1.05
N PRO A 193 44.66 -26.08 -0.25
CA PRO A 193 45.63 -25.18 -0.88
C PRO A 193 45.63 -23.78 -0.26
N GLU A 194 46.79 -23.12 -0.23
CA GLU A 194 47.00 -21.81 0.38
C GLU A 194 45.96 -20.75 -0.05
N ARG A 195 45.60 -20.72 -1.34
CA ARG A 195 44.61 -19.78 -1.89
C ARG A 195 43.21 -20.01 -1.34
N VAL A 196 42.84 -21.27 -1.12
CA VAL A 196 41.55 -21.66 -0.53
C VAL A 196 41.51 -21.24 0.94
N ARG A 197 42.61 -21.44 1.66
CA ARG A 197 42.75 -21.01 3.05
C ARG A 197 42.64 -19.49 3.17
N LEU A 198 43.36 -18.73 2.35
CA LEU A 198 43.30 -17.25 2.35
C LEU A 198 41.89 -16.74 2.02
N LEU A 199 41.19 -17.38 1.06
CA LEU A 199 39.81 -17.02 0.71
C LEU A 199 38.86 -17.29 1.88
N LEU A 200 38.93 -18.47 2.49
CA LEU A 200 38.11 -18.83 3.65
C LEU A 200 38.40 -17.92 4.86
N SER A 201 39.66 -17.66 5.17
CA SER A 201 40.05 -16.74 6.24
C SER A 201 39.58 -15.32 5.97
N GLY A 202 39.70 -14.83 4.73
CA GLY A 202 39.17 -13.53 4.32
C GLY A 202 37.65 -13.45 4.45
N ALA A 203 36.93 -14.47 4.00
CA ALA A 203 35.48 -14.55 4.14
C ALA A 203 35.02 -14.55 5.60
N ILE A 204 35.75 -15.25 6.49
CA ILE A 204 35.48 -15.24 7.93
C ILE A 204 35.69 -13.84 8.52
N VAL A 205 36.79 -13.15 8.18
CA VAL A 205 37.05 -11.78 8.66
C VAL A 205 35.95 -10.83 8.18
N VAL A 206 35.54 -10.93 6.92
CA VAL A 206 34.43 -10.13 6.37
C VAL A 206 33.12 -10.44 7.11
N ALA A 207 32.79 -11.72 7.32
CA ALA A 207 31.59 -12.11 8.05
C ALA A 207 31.57 -11.57 9.49
N ILE A 208 32.70 -11.65 10.20
CA ILE A 208 32.85 -11.09 11.55
C ILE A 208 32.68 -9.56 11.51
N ALA A 209 33.35 -8.87 10.58
CA ALA A 209 33.23 -7.42 10.44
C ALA A 209 31.79 -7.00 10.10
N SER A 210 31.10 -7.72 9.22
CA SER A 210 29.70 -7.49 8.90
C SER A 210 28.79 -7.70 10.11
N LEU A 211 28.97 -8.79 10.86
CA LEU A 211 28.19 -9.04 12.09
C LEU A 211 28.44 -7.97 13.15
N LEU A 212 29.67 -7.47 13.29
CA LEU A 212 30.00 -6.36 14.18
C LEU A 212 29.33 -5.06 13.74
N ILE A 213 29.40 -4.72 12.46
CA ILE A 213 28.74 -3.52 11.91
C ILE A 213 27.23 -3.61 12.11
N ILE A 214 26.61 -4.75 11.80
CA ILE A 214 25.17 -4.95 11.98
C ILE A 214 24.78 -4.80 13.45
N ASN A 215 25.51 -5.43 14.38
CA ASN A 215 25.23 -5.29 15.82
C ASN A 215 25.40 -3.85 16.32
N ILE A 216 26.48 -3.16 15.95
CA ILE A 216 26.71 -1.75 16.33
C ILE A 216 25.62 -0.84 15.75
N THR A 217 25.16 -1.13 14.54
CA THR A 217 24.10 -0.34 13.87
C THR A 217 22.73 -0.61 14.51
N ALA A 218 22.43 -1.86 14.86
CA ALA A 218 21.20 -2.22 15.56
C ALA A 218 21.12 -1.58 16.97
N GLU A 219 22.21 -1.61 17.73
CA GLU A 219 22.28 -0.99 19.06
C GLU A 219 22.13 0.55 18.99
N ARG A 220 22.64 1.17 17.91
CA ARG A 220 22.42 2.61 17.67
C ARG A 220 21.02 2.94 17.20
N ALA A 221 20.37 2.07 16.43
CA ALA A 221 18.98 2.25 16.01
C ALA A 221 18.02 2.23 17.21
N ASP A 222 18.24 1.34 18.19
CA ASP A 222 17.45 1.33 19.44
C ASP A 222 17.69 2.57 20.31
N SER A 223 18.87 3.21 20.20
CA SER A 223 19.22 4.41 20.97
C SER A 223 18.58 5.72 20.47
N HIS A 224 17.86 5.69 19.33
CA HIS A 224 17.11 6.85 18.83
C HIS A 224 15.70 7.01 19.44
N THR A 225 15.33 6.20 20.43
CA THR A 225 14.08 6.34 21.20
C THR A 225 14.04 7.52 22.19
N GLN A 226 15.07 8.38 22.25
CA GLN A 226 15.08 9.55 23.13
C GLN A 226 15.23 10.86 22.35
N GLY A 227 14.07 11.37 21.95
CA GLY A 227 13.91 12.72 21.45
C GLY A 227 12.43 13.10 21.45
N HIS A 228 11.77 13.04 22.61
CA HIS A 228 10.48 13.70 22.79
C HIS A 228 10.69 15.20 22.54
N SER A 229 10.60 15.62 21.28
CA SER A 229 10.36 17.01 20.97
C SER A 229 8.99 17.32 21.57
N SER A 230 8.96 18.24 22.54
CA SER A 230 7.72 18.84 23.04
C SER A 230 7.07 19.63 21.90
N GLN A 231 6.52 18.93 20.91
CA GLN A 231 5.51 19.50 20.05
C GLN A 231 4.34 19.86 20.95
N LYS A 232 3.87 21.10 20.80
CA LYS A 232 2.69 21.63 21.48
C LYS A 232 1.54 20.67 21.21
N ILE A 233 1.19 19.85 22.21
CA ILE A 233 0.14 18.83 22.11
C ILE A 233 -1.17 19.58 21.93
N GLU A 234 -1.71 19.58 20.72
CA GLU A 234 -3.09 19.98 20.51
C GLU A 234 -3.98 18.99 21.27
N PRO A 235 -5.00 19.46 22.00
CA PRO A 235 -5.80 18.58 22.82
C PRO A 235 -6.66 17.67 21.94
N SER A 236 -6.90 16.43 22.37
CA SER A 236 -7.82 15.50 21.71
C SER A 236 -9.29 15.91 21.84
N VAL A 237 -9.58 16.85 22.74
CA VAL A 237 -10.91 17.43 22.98
C VAL A 237 -10.79 18.95 23.00
N VAL A 238 -11.66 19.62 22.26
CA VAL A 238 -11.79 21.08 22.32
C VAL A 238 -13.26 21.47 22.45
N GLN A 239 -13.50 22.53 23.21
CA GLN A 239 -14.83 23.11 23.38
C GLN A 239 -14.76 24.60 23.11
N SER A 240 -15.63 25.06 22.22
CA SER A 240 -15.92 26.47 21.97
C SER A 240 -17.33 26.80 22.45
N GLN A 241 -17.75 28.07 22.32
CA GLN A 241 -19.13 28.46 22.63
C GLN A 241 -20.17 27.80 21.71
N ALA A 242 -19.79 27.39 20.49
CA ALA A 242 -20.71 26.87 19.48
C ALA A 242 -20.61 25.35 19.26
N VAL A 243 -19.44 24.76 19.52
CA VAL A 243 -19.12 23.37 19.17
C VAL A 243 -18.18 22.75 20.20
N LYS A 244 -18.46 21.50 20.59
CA LYS A 244 -17.54 20.57 21.24
C LYS A 244 -17.11 19.51 20.21
N ALA A 245 -15.80 19.27 20.10
CA ALA A 245 -15.24 18.25 19.22
C ALA A 245 -14.25 17.36 19.99
N GLU A 246 -14.25 16.07 19.68
CA GLU A 246 -13.45 15.04 20.36
C GLU A 246 -13.03 13.96 19.36
N ILE A 247 -11.74 13.59 19.37
CA ILE A 247 -11.24 12.39 18.70
C ILE A 247 -11.45 11.21 19.67
N MET A 248 -12.02 10.12 19.16
CA MET A 248 -12.32 8.89 19.89
C MET A 248 -11.72 7.69 19.17
N GLY A 249 -11.55 6.58 19.89
CA GLY A 249 -11.08 5.32 19.32
C GLY A 249 -9.74 4.88 19.92
N ASP A 250 -8.98 4.13 19.13
CA ASP A 250 -7.70 3.57 19.55
C ASP A 250 -6.66 4.69 19.73
N VAL A 251 -5.84 4.58 20.78
CA VAL A 251 -4.68 5.47 21.06
C VAL A 251 -3.35 4.80 20.71
N SER A 252 -3.40 3.54 20.32
CA SER A 252 -2.25 2.71 19.96
C SER A 252 -2.67 1.73 18.87
N ALA A 253 -1.74 1.38 17.99
CA ALA A 253 -1.96 0.42 16.90
C ALA A 253 -0.77 -0.54 16.77
N THR A 254 -0.95 -1.60 15.99
CA THR A 254 0.13 -2.52 15.60
C THR A 254 0.22 -2.53 14.08
N VAL A 255 1.44 -2.56 13.53
CA VAL A 255 1.65 -2.60 12.07
C VAL A 255 0.87 -3.76 11.44
N GLY A 256 0.11 -3.46 10.38
CA GLY A 256 -0.71 -4.44 9.67
C GLY A 256 -2.08 -4.73 10.30
N GLN A 257 -2.45 -4.05 11.39
CA GLN A 257 -3.79 -4.12 11.98
C GLN A 257 -4.50 -2.76 11.86
N PRO A 258 -5.79 -2.74 11.48
CA PRO A 258 -6.56 -1.51 11.41
C PRO A 258 -6.87 -0.98 12.82
N ALA A 259 -6.58 0.30 13.04
CA ALA A 259 -6.99 1.06 14.21
C ALA A 259 -8.32 1.74 13.96
N LYS A 260 -9.22 1.72 14.95
CA LYS A 260 -10.55 2.31 14.87
C LYS A 260 -10.51 3.73 15.38
N LEU A 261 -10.90 4.67 14.52
CA LEU A 261 -10.84 6.09 14.80
C LEU A 261 -12.19 6.74 14.53
N ALA A 262 -12.50 7.74 15.33
CA ALA A 262 -13.71 8.53 15.13
C ALA A 262 -13.52 9.97 15.57
N VAL A 263 -14.31 10.85 14.98
CA VAL A 263 -14.46 12.23 15.42
C VAL A 263 -15.92 12.45 15.75
N GLN A 264 -16.20 12.93 16.95
CA GLN A 264 -17.54 13.33 17.38
C GLN A 264 -17.60 14.84 17.51
N VAL A 265 -18.65 15.43 16.93
CA VAL A 265 -18.94 16.86 17.03
C VAL A 265 -20.35 17.08 17.54
N SER A 266 -20.49 17.92 18.56
CA SER A 266 -21.78 18.21 19.20
C SER A 266 -21.89 19.66 19.64
N ASP A 267 -23.12 20.09 19.87
CA ASP A 267 -23.42 21.37 20.50
C ASP A 267 -23.10 21.28 22.00
N PRO A 268 -22.27 22.19 22.54
CA PRO A 268 -21.81 22.10 23.93
C PRO A 268 -22.90 22.37 24.97
N THR A 269 -23.99 23.05 24.57
CA THR A 269 -25.07 23.45 25.48
C THR A 269 -26.21 22.44 25.46
N THR A 270 -26.59 21.98 24.26
CA THR A 270 -27.72 21.07 24.08
C THR A 270 -27.32 19.60 24.00
N GLY A 271 -26.03 19.30 23.79
CA GLY A 271 -25.52 17.95 23.56
C GLY A 271 -25.94 17.35 22.21
N GLN A 272 -26.67 18.09 21.38
CA GLN A 272 -27.16 17.61 20.09
C GLN A 272 -26.03 17.48 19.06
N PRO A 273 -26.09 16.50 18.14
CA PRO A 273 -25.14 16.37 17.04
C PRO A 273 -24.93 17.66 16.24
N ALA A 274 -23.67 17.94 15.87
CA ALA A 274 -23.37 19.02 14.93
C ALA A 274 -23.06 18.48 13.53
N THR A 275 -23.99 18.71 12.60
CA THR A 275 -23.90 18.23 11.21
C THR A 275 -23.59 19.32 10.18
N ASP A 276 -23.63 20.59 10.59
CA ASP A 276 -23.36 21.79 9.79
C ASP A 276 -21.88 22.22 9.86
N VAL A 277 -20.98 21.26 10.09
CA VAL A 277 -19.52 21.46 10.13
C VAL A 277 -18.83 20.73 9.00
N LEU A 278 -17.64 21.20 8.63
CA LEU A 278 -16.70 20.53 7.75
C LEU A 278 -15.55 20.00 8.60
N LEU A 279 -15.23 18.71 8.42
CA LEU A 279 -14.09 18.04 9.01
C LEU A 279 -13.00 17.92 7.95
N LYS A 280 -11.78 18.30 8.31
CA LYS A 280 -10.57 17.94 7.57
C LYS A 280 -9.68 17.11 8.46
N ILE A 281 -9.53 15.85 8.12
CA ILE A 281 -8.75 14.87 8.85
C ILE A 281 -7.44 14.67 8.11
N LYS A 282 -6.34 14.61 8.86
CA LYS A 282 -5.01 14.35 8.34
C LYS A 282 -4.28 13.44 9.31
N THR A 283 -3.72 12.36 8.82
CA THR A 283 -2.83 11.48 9.57
C THR A 283 -1.41 11.63 9.03
N THR A 284 -0.48 12.03 9.88
CA THR A 284 0.95 12.18 9.55
C THR A 284 1.80 11.40 10.54
N PRO A 285 2.95 10.83 10.14
CA PRO A 285 3.92 10.32 11.11
C PRO A 285 4.40 11.45 12.03
N ALA A 286 4.88 11.08 13.22
CA ALA A 286 5.50 12.02 14.15
C ALA A 286 6.93 12.40 13.73
N GLU A 287 7.60 11.51 12.99
CA GLU A 287 9.01 11.66 12.58
C GLU A 287 9.17 12.42 11.27
N ASP A 288 8.20 12.32 10.36
CA ASP A 288 8.25 12.87 9.01
C ASP A 288 7.00 13.70 8.66
N GLU A 289 7.11 14.58 7.65
CA GLU A 289 6.02 15.47 7.22
C GLU A 289 5.10 14.90 6.12
N TRP A 290 5.25 13.62 5.75
CA TRP A 290 4.38 13.01 4.72
C TRP A 290 2.99 12.71 5.27
N VAL A 291 2.04 12.51 4.35
CA VAL A 291 0.62 12.30 4.69
C VAL A 291 0.26 10.85 4.44
N ALA A 292 -0.09 10.13 5.51
CA ALA A 292 -0.53 8.74 5.43
C ALA A 292 -1.97 8.63 4.94
N PHE A 293 -2.82 9.52 5.46
CA PHE A 293 -4.23 9.57 5.13
C PHE A 293 -4.74 11.00 5.26
N ALA A 294 -5.65 11.41 4.37
CA ALA A 294 -6.42 12.63 4.57
C ALA A 294 -7.84 12.50 4.00
N TYR A 295 -8.78 13.15 4.66
CA TYR A 295 -10.18 13.19 4.26
C TYR A 295 -10.79 14.55 4.56
N GLY A 296 -11.65 15.03 3.66
CA GLY A 296 -12.44 16.24 3.85
C GLY A 296 -13.92 15.95 3.64
N GLY A 297 -14.75 16.22 4.64
CA GLY A 297 -16.19 15.95 4.51
C GLY A 297 -17.01 16.42 5.70
N VAL A 298 -18.26 15.97 5.76
CA VAL A 298 -19.20 16.31 6.84
C VAL A 298 -19.45 15.08 7.71
N PRO A 299 -19.76 15.26 9.00
CA PRO A 299 -20.14 14.14 9.86
C PRO A 299 -21.52 13.59 9.46
N ASP A 300 -21.83 12.41 9.97
CA ASP A 300 -23.12 11.75 9.77
C ASP A 300 -24.26 12.41 10.60
N ALA A 301 -25.46 11.83 10.56
CA ALA A 301 -26.61 12.34 11.30
C ALA A 301 -26.44 12.32 12.83
N LYS A 302 -25.47 11.56 13.36
CA LYS A 302 -25.10 11.53 14.78
C LYS A 302 -23.99 12.53 15.10
N GLY A 303 -23.51 13.30 14.12
CA GLY A 303 -22.42 14.25 14.30
C GLY A 303 -21.08 13.52 14.40
N GLN A 304 -20.99 12.29 13.88
CA GLN A 304 -19.80 11.46 13.95
C GLN A 304 -19.24 11.19 12.55
N LEU A 305 -17.92 11.07 12.45
CA LEU A 305 -17.27 10.36 11.36
C LEU A 305 -16.43 9.23 11.96
N THR A 306 -16.57 8.03 11.41
CA THR A 306 -15.81 6.85 11.83
C THR A 306 -15.01 6.29 10.66
N TRP A 307 -13.79 5.86 10.90
CA TRP A 307 -12.98 5.14 9.93
C TRP A 307 -12.05 4.15 10.63
N GLU A 308 -11.67 3.10 9.94
CA GLU A 308 -10.60 2.19 10.34
C GLU A 308 -9.41 2.43 9.43
N GLN A 309 -8.22 2.61 10.00
CA GLN A 309 -6.99 2.88 9.26
C GLN A 309 -5.88 1.95 9.73
N GLN A 310 -5.24 1.26 8.81
CA GLN A 310 -4.03 0.51 9.09
C GLN A 310 -2.79 1.40 9.00
N PHE A 311 -1.88 1.22 9.95
CA PHE A 311 -0.51 1.76 9.90
C PHE A 311 0.43 0.68 9.38
N PHE A 312 1.33 1.06 8.47
CA PHE A 312 2.23 0.13 7.78
C PHE A 312 3.69 0.27 8.21
N ASP A 313 4.03 1.34 8.89
CA ASP A 313 5.32 1.63 9.52
C ASP A 313 5.17 1.63 11.05
N GLY A 314 6.27 1.34 11.75
CA GLY A 314 6.29 1.28 13.22
C GLY A 314 6.50 2.64 13.90
N ALA A 315 6.38 3.74 13.17
CA ALA A 315 6.58 5.08 13.71
C ALA A 315 5.29 5.58 14.37
N PRO A 316 5.36 6.33 15.49
CA PRO A 316 4.19 7.00 16.04
C PRO A 316 3.55 7.94 15.02
N HIS A 317 2.22 8.02 15.03
CA HIS A 317 1.45 8.87 14.13
C HIS A 317 0.67 9.93 14.90
N LYS A 318 0.34 11.02 14.23
CA LYS A 318 -0.54 12.08 14.72
C LYS A 318 -1.74 12.19 13.79
N VAL A 319 -2.93 12.05 14.38
CA VAL A 319 -4.22 12.31 13.73
C VAL A 319 -4.63 13.73 14.09
N GLU A 320 -4.68 14.61 13.11
CA GLU A 320 -5.11 16.01 13.24
C GLU A 320 -6.48 16.20 12.58
N VAL A 321 -7.35 16.95 13.24
CA VAL A 321 -8.70 17.24 12.75
C VAL A 321 -8.92 18.74 12.85
N GLU A 322 -9.10 19.39 11.69
CA GLU A 322 -9.55 20.77 11.60
C GLU A 322 -11.06 20.80 11.39
N ILE A 323 -11.79 21.47 12.29
CA ILE A 323 -13.24 21.63 12.25
C ILE A 323 -13.57 23.06 11.84
N LEU A 324 -14.30 23.21 10.73
CA LEU A 324 -14.70 24.51 10.18
C LEU A 324 -16.24 24.60 10.12
N PRO A 325 -16.84 25.79 10.30
CA PRO A 325 -18.26 25.97 9.99
C PRO A 325 -18.48 25.86 8.47
N GLN A 326 -19.60 25.28 8.04
CA GLN A 326 -19.96 25.36 6.62
C GLN A 326 -20.33 26.81 6.24
N PRO A 327 -20.06 27.25 4.98
CA PRO A 327 -20.31 28.64 4.56
C PRO A 327 -21.75 29.14 4.76
N GLN A 328 -22.73 28.23 4.81
CA GLN A 328 -24.16 28.52 4.99
C GLN A 328 -24.72 27.97 6.32
N ALA A 329 -23.86 27.52 7.23
CA ALA A 329 -24.27 27.02 8.53
C ALA A 329 -24.88 28.14 9.38
N ARG A 330 -25.90 27.77 10.18
CA ARG A 330 -26.47 28.70 11.18
C ARG A 330 -25.46 28.99 12.29
N ARG A 331 -24.65 28.00 12.64
CA ARG A 331 -23.55 28.15 13.60
C ARG A 331 -22.29 28.61 12.88
N GLN A 332 -21.76 29.74 13.30
CA GLN A 332 -20.50 30.29 12.82
C GLN A 332 -19.52 30.37 13.99
N PHE A 333 -18.28 29.92 13.77
CA PHE A 333 -17.22 29.90 14.76
C PHE A 333 -15.85 29.88 14.07
N SER A 334 -14.80 30.31 14.78
CA SER A 334 -13.44 30.21 14.25
C SER A 334 -13.01 28.75 14.13
N PRO A 335 -12.23 28.37 13.09
CA PRO A 335 -11.76 27.00 12.93
C PRO A 335 -11.11 26.45 14.20
N LEU A 336 -11.49 25.22 14.57
CA LEU A 336 -10.96 24.51 15.73
C LEU A 336 -10.01 23.41 15.26
N ARG A 337 -9.01 23.08 16.08
CA ARG A 337 -8.08 21.98 15.82
C ARG A 337 -7.96 21.11 17.04
N ILE A 338 -8.01 19.80 16.81
CA ILE A 338 -7.75 18.76 17.79
C ILE A 338 -6.77 17.76 17.19
N ALA A 339 -5.95 17.16 18.03
CA ALA A 339 -5.04 16.11 17.60
C ALA A 339 -4.96 14.99 18.62
N GLN A 340 -4.59 13.81 18.13
CA GLN A 340 -4.34 12.62 18.94
C GLN A 340 -3.12 11.90 18.39
N ASN A 341 -2.18 11.58 19.26
CA ASN A 341 -1.05 10.72 18.91
C ASN A 341 -1.50 9.26 19.01
N ILE A 342 -1.03 8.46 18.06
CA ILE A 342 -1.25 7.02 17.96
C ILE A 342 0.12 6.37 18.02
N ASP A 343 0.41 5.68 19.13
CA ASP A 343 1.64 4.91 19.25
C ASP A 343 1.51 3.64 18.42
N VAL A 344 2.40 3.43 17.44
CA VAL A 344 2.35 2.27 16.54
C VAL A 344 3.45 1.29 16.91
N GLU A 345 3.07 0.07 17.27
CA GLU A 345 4.03 -1.01 17.52
C GLU A 345 4.53 -1.58 16.19
N GLY A 346 5.82 -1.39 15.91
CA GLY A 346 6.51 -1.96 14.77
C GLY A 346 6.59 -3.49 14.86
N VAL A 347 6.23 -4.18 13.78
CA VAL A 347 6.33 -5.64 13.70
C VAL A 347 7.44 -6.01 12.71
N ALA A 348 8.38 -6.82 13.18
CA ALA A 348 9.52 -7.22 12.37
C ALA A 348 9.09 -8.16 11.21
N PRO A 349 9.71 -8.08 10.01
CA PRO A 349 9.36 -8.96 8.91
C PRO A 349 9.43 -10.45 9.29
N PRO A 350 8.47 -11.29 8.87
CA PRO A 350 8.43 -12.70 9.25
C PRO A 350 9.72 -13.45 8.90
N LEU A 351 10.14 -14.37 9.77
CA LEU A 351 11.37 -15.15 9.58
C LEU A 351 11.40 -15.89 8.24
N HIS A 352 10.27 -16.44 7.79
CA HIS A 352 10.19 -17.18 6.54
C HIS A 352 10.52 -16.30 5.33
N SER A 353 10.03 -15.05 5.29
CA SER A 353 10.32 -14.11 4.19
C SER A 353 11.82 -13.81 4.13
N ARG A 354 12.46 -13.62 5.30
CA ARG A 354 13.92 -13.41 5.40
C ARG A 354 14.70 -14.63 4.89
N LEU A 355 14.26 -15.85 5.22
CA LEU A 355 14.91 -17.08 4.76
C LEU A 355 14.79 -17.27 3.24
N ILE A 356 13.65 -16.90 2.64
CA ILE A 356 13.45 -16.96 1.19
C ILE A 356 14.39 -15.99 0.47
N VAL A 357 14.50 -14.74 0.94
CA VAL A 357 15.43 -13.76 0.39
C VAL A 357 16.88 -14.23 0.52
N LEU A 358 17.26 -14.77 1.68
CA LEU A 358 18.58 -15.37 1.90
C LEU A 358 18.86 -16.51 0.93
N ALA A 359 17.88 -17.39 0.69
CA ALA A 359 18.01 -18.49 -0.24
C ALA A 359 18.23 -18.00 -1.69
N TYR A 360 17.53 -16.96 -2.14
CA TYR A 360 17.74 -16.37 -3.47
C TYR A 360 19.16 -15.80 -3.62
N PHE A 361 19.60 -14.97 -2.68
CA PHE A 361 20.94 -14.37 -2.76
C PHE A 361 22.06 -15.41 -2.66
N THR A 362 21.89 -16.42 -1.80
CA THR A 362 22.84 -17.53 -1.70
C THR A 362 22.89 -18.33 -3.00
N SER A 363 21.73 -18.59 -3.62
CA SER A 363 21.64 -19.33 -4.89
C SER A 363 22.39 -18.64 -6.02
N LEU A 364 22.39 -17.31 -6.08
CA LEU A 364 23.18 -16.55 -7.05
C LEU A 364 24.69 -16.76 -6.85
N ILE A 365 25.16 -16.72 -5.61
CA ILE A 365 26.58 -16.97 -5.29
C ILE A 365 26.96 -18.41 -5.66
N VAL A 366 26.15 -19.40 -5.26
CA VAL A 366 26.38 -20.82 -5.56
C VAL A 366 26.40 -21.07 -7.07
N LEU A 367 25.48 -20.46 -7.81
CA LEU A 367 25.46 -20.57 -9.28
C LEU A 367 26.74 -20.01 -9.89
N GLY A 368 27.17 -18.82 -9.45
CA GLY A 368 28.44 -18.22 -9.86
C GLY A 368 29.61 -19.18 -9.57
N LEU A 369 29.67 -19.74 -8.36
CA LEU A 369 30.73 -20.66 -7.92
C LEU A 369 30.78 -21.93 -8.78
N VAL A 370 29.63 -22.54 -9.08
CA VAL A 370 29.55 -23.72 -9.95
C VAL A 370 30.03 -23.39 -11.37
N ILE A 371 29.66 -22.22 -11.90
CA ILE A 371 30.15 -21.75 -13.21
C ILE A 371 31.67 -21.58 -13.16
N GLY A 372 32.21 -20.90 -12.14
CA GLY A 372 33.64 -20.68 -11.97
C GLY A 372 34.44 -21.99 -11.89
N LEU A 373 33.98 -22.96 -11.08
CA LEU A 373 34.59 -24.28 -10.97
C LEU A 373 34.60 -25.02 -12.33
N ARG A 374 33.47 -25.02 -13.05
CA ARG A 374 33.36 -25.67 -14.36
C ARG A 374 34.25 -25.02 -15.40
N LEU A 375 34.33 -23.69 -15.43
CA LEU A 375 35.21 -22.95 -16.34
C LEU A 375 36.67 -23.27 -16.06
N ARG A 376 37.08 -23.28 -14.79
CA ARG A 376 38.45 -23.59 -14.40
C ARG A 376 38.84 -25.02 -14.81
N ASN A 377 37.96 -25.99 -14.58
CA ASN A 377 38.18 -27.38 -14.99
C ASN A 377 38.32 -27.57 -16.51
N ARG A 378 37.72 -26.68 -17.31
CA ARG A 378 37.85 -26.70 -18.77
C ARG A 378 39.08 -25.94 -19.28
N LEU A 379 39.52 -24.90 -18.58
CA LEU A 379 40.66 -24.06 -18.95
C LEU A 379 42.01 -24.68 -18.60
N VAL A 380 42.04 -25.64 -17.67
CA VAL A 380 43.25 -26.43 -17.35
C VAL A 380 43.32 -27.61 -18.33
N TRP A 381 43.80 -27.33 -19.54
CA TRP A 381 44.41 -28.30 -20.45
C TRP A 381 45.91 -28.02 -20.51
#